data_AF-A0A2R6JBA9-F1
#
_entry.id   AF-A0A2R6JBA9-F1
#
_cell.length_a   1.000
_cell.length_b   1.000
_cell.length_c   1.000
_cell.angle_alpha   90.00
_cell.angle_beta   90.00
_cell.angle_gamma   90.00
#
_symmetry.space_group_name_H-M   'P 1'
#
loop_
_entity.id
_entity.type
_entity.pdbx_description
1 polymer ?
#
loop_
_entity_poly.entity_id
_entity_poly.type
_entity_poly.pdbx_seq_one_letter_code
_entity_poly.pdbx_strand_id
1 'polypeptide(L)'
;MAVRSLDSGRYAVDGASGATYTVALPDGDCDCPDRTFRGERCKHLRRVAIEVTEGRVPPPGRRRDRCAGCRREAFVPEDGPPVCDACRPERGNRATDRETGDTVVVGRLTDETAAERAVP
;
A
#
# COMPACT_ATOMS: atom_id res chain seq x y z
N MET A 1 5.63 0.74 21.88
CA MET A 1 4.54 1.33 21.08
C MET A 1 4.58 0.68 19.70
N ALA A 2 3.86 -0.43 19.54
CA ALA A 2 3.81 -1.19 18.30
C ALA A 2 2.80 -0.54 17.33
N VAL A 3 3.03 -0.69 16.03
CA VAL A 3 2.15 -0.19 14.98
C VAL A 3 1.77 -1.34 14.07
N ARG A 4 0.48 -1.47 13.76
CA ARG A 4 -0.07 -2.50 12.86
C ARG A 4 -1.00 -1.85 11.85
N SER A 5 -0.88 -2.23 10.57
CA SER A 5 -1.79 -1.78 9.51
C SER A 5 -3.17 -2.42 9.66
N LEU A 6 -4.23 -1.67 9.35
CA LEU A 6 -5.62 -2.09 9.43
C LEU A 6 -6.38 -1.97 8.09
N ASP A 7 -5.72 -1.59 6.99
CA ASP A 7 -6.27 -1.25 5.65
C ASP A 7 -6.60 0.24 5.46
N SER A 8 -6.63 0.68 4.20
CA SER A 8 -7.03 2.04 3.77
C SER A 8 -6.26 3.16 4.47
N GLY A 9 -4.97 2.94 4.77
CA GLY A 9 -4.14 3.91 5.49
C GLY A 9 -4.54 4.13 6.95
N ARG A 10 -5.24 3.17 7.56
CA ARG A 10 -5.52 3.14 9.00
C ARG A 10 -4.53 2.24 9.74
N TYR A 11 -4.17 2.64 10.95
CA TYR A 11 -3.15 1.97 11.75
C TYR A 11 -3.57 1.86 13.21
N ALA A 12 -3.43 0.68 13.80
CA ALA A 12 -3.51 0.48 15.23
C ALA A 12 -2.15 0.79 15.88
N VAL A 13 -2.16 1.60 16.93
CA VAL A 13 -0.98 1.96 17.71
C VAL A 13 -1.20 1.53 19.16
N ASP A 14 -0.42 0.56 19.60
CA ASP A 14 -0.47 0.05 20.97
C ASP A 14 0.28 1.02 21.89
N GLY A 15 -0.46 1.74 22.73
CA GLY A 15 0.01 2.70 23.70
C GLY A 15 0.77 2.06 24.87
N ALA A 16 1.59 2.86 25.55
CA ALA A 16 2.40 2.38 26.68
C ALA A 16 1.55 1.97 27.90
N SER A 17 0.31 2.48 28.00
CA SER A 17 -0.66 2.16 29.04
C SER A 17 -1.51 0.92 28.74
N GLY A 18 -1.25 0.21 27.64
CA GLY A 18 -2.05 -0.93 27.20
C GLY A 18 -3.31 -0.57 26.40
N ALA A 19 -3.60 0.72 26.21
CA ALA A 19 -4.65 1.17 25.29
C ALA A 19 -4.17 1.11 23.83
N THR A 20 -5.04 0.75 22.90
CA THR A 20 -4.77 0.81 21.46
C THR A 20 -5.56 1.97 20.85
N TYR A 21 -4.88 2.77 20.03
CA TYR A 21 -5.46 3.91 19.33
C TYR A 21 -5.43 3.68 17.82
N THR A 22 -6.45 4.15 17.12
CA THR A 22 -6.47 4.15 15.66
C THR A 22 -6.00 5.49 15.13
N VAL A 23 -5.13 5.42 14.12
CA VAL A 23 -4.65 6.56 13.36
C VAL A 23 -5.13 6.43 11.91
N ALA A 24 -5.82 7.44 11.41
CA ALA A 24 -6.12 7.61 9.99
C ALA A 24 -5.07 8.58 9.42
N LEU A 25 -4.02 8.04 8.81
CA LEU A 25 -2.89 8.87 8.34
C LEU A 25 -3.28 9.84 7.21
N PRO A 26 -4.12 9.46 6.22
CA PRO A 26 -4.57 10.40 5.17
C PRO A 26 -5.30 11.62 5.73
N ASP A 27 -6.14 11.42 6.75
CA ASP A 27 -6.88 12.49 7.43
C ASP A 27 -6.03 13.22 8.48
N GLY A 28 -4.80 12.74 8.69
CA GLY A 28 -3.92 13.19 9.75
C GLY A 28 -4.58 13.09 11.12
N ASP A 29 -5.46 12.11 11.35
CA ASP A 29 -6.33 12.01 12.51
C ASP A 29 -6.00 10.82 13.42
N CYS A 30 -6.37 10.92 14.70
CA CYS A 30 -6.15 9.89 15.69
C CYS A 30 -7.23 9.94 16.77
N ASP A 31 -7.76 8.78 17.15
CA ASP A 31 -8.81 8.66 18.18
C ASP A 31 -8.30 8.85 19.63
N CYS A 32 -7.02 9.13 19.82
CA CYS A 32 -6.44 9.29 21.15
C CYS A 32 -6.92 10.59 21.84
N PRO A 33 -6.98 10.60 23.18
CA PRO A 33 -7.44 11.77 23.95
C PRO A 33 -6.72 13.09 23.63
N ASP A 34 -5.40 13.05 23.36
CA ASP A 34 -4.62 14.24 23.02
C ASP A 34 -5.13 14.91 21.74
N ARG A 35 -5.56 14.12 20.75
CA ARG A 35 -6.12 14.64 19.51
C ARG A 35 -7.59 15.01 19.68
N THR A 36 -8.39 14.13 20.27
CA THR A 36 -9.84 14.31 20.43
C THR A 36 -10.20 15.49 21.34
N PHE A 37 -9.47 15.71 22.43
CA PHE A 37 -9.81 16.75 23.41
C PHE A 37 -8.92 17.99 23.34
N ARG A 38 -7.67 17.86 22.88
CA ARG A 38 -6.72 18.98 22.83
C ARG A 38 -6.45 19.51 21.43
N GLY A 39 -6.88 18.80 20.37
CA GLY A 39 -6.60 19.17 18.98
C GLY A 39 -5.12 19.13 18.61
N GLU A 40 -4.28 18.51 19.44
CA GLU A 40 -2.83 18.52 19.26
C GLU A 40 -2.37 17.46 18.23
N ARG A 41 -1.19 17.68 17.64
CA ARG A 41 -0.47 16.63 16.91
C ARG A 41 0.09 15.61 17.90
N CYS A 42 -0.66 14.54 18.12
CA CYS A 42 -0.31 13.50 19.08
C CYS A 42 0.91 12.67 18.66
N LYS A 43 1.54 12.02 19.63
CA LYS A 43 2.68 11.11 19.41
C LYS A 43 2.34 9.91 18.52
N HIS A 44 1.07 9.47 18.50
CA HIS A 44 0.64 8.31 17.72
C HIS A 44 0.71 8.60 16.22
N LEU A 45 0.25 9.78 15.78
CA LEU A 45 0.39 10.25 14.40
C LEU A 45 1.85 10.29 13.97
N ARG A 46 2.72 10.89 14.79
CA ARG A 46 4.17 10.93 14.52
C ARG A 46 4.75 9.52 14.44
N ARG A 47 4.35 8.61 15.33
CA ARG A 47 4.84 7.23 15.37
C ARG A 47 4.47 6.47 14.09
N VAL A 48 3.25 6.60 13.60
CA VAL A 48 2.81 5.98 12.34
C VAL A 48 3.59 6.54 11.15
N ALA A 49 3.75 7.86 11.08
CA ALA A 49 4.51 8.49 10.00
C ALA A 49 5.96 7.96 9.92
N ILE A 50 6.61 7.75 11.08
CA ILE A 50 7.95 7.16 11.15
C ILE A 50 7.94 5.71 10.62
N GLU A 51 7.03 4.86 11.10
CA GLU A 51 6.99 3.44 10.71
C GLU A 51 6.69 3.25 9.21
N VAL A 52 5.86 4.14 8.63
CA VAL A 52 5.61 4.18 7.17
C VAL A 52 6.87 4.63 6.43
N THR A 53 7.53 5.70 6.89
CA THR A 53 8.74 6.25 6.24
C THR A 53 9.90 5.25 6.29
N GLU A 54 10.02 4.50 7.39
CA GLU A 54 11.02 3.44 7.55
C GLU A 54 10.65 2.14 6.81
N GLY A 55 9.50 2.09 6.14
CA GLY A 55 9.05 0.93 5.36
C GLY A 55 8.72 -0.31 6.21
N ARG A 56 8.41 -0.13 7.50
CA ARG A 56 8.06 -1.22 8.42
C ARG A 56 6.60 -1.63 8.27
N VAL A 57 5.72 -0.66 8.03
CA VAL A 57 4.30 -0.85 7.70
C VAL A 57 4.03 -0.26 6.31
N PRO A 58 3.02 -0.78 5.59
CA PRO A 58 2.70 -0.23 4.28
C PRO A 58 2.23 1.24 4.39
N PRO A 59 2.58 2.11 3.41
CA PRO A 59 1.98 3.43 3.30
C PRO A 59 0.49 3.34 2.91
N PRO A 60 -0.29 4.44 3.05
CA PRO A 60 -1.68 4.47 2.61
C PRO A 60 -1.86 4.06 1.14
N GLY A 61 -2.92 3.31 0.83
CA GLY A 61 -3.18 2.80 -0.52
C GLY A 61 -2.33 1.58 -0.89
N ARG A 62 -1.54 1.03 0.04
CA ARG A 62 -0.69 -0.15 -0.19
C ARG A 62 -0.94 -1.23 0.87
N ARG A 63 -0.68 -2.47 0.47
CA ARG A 63 -0.65 -3.65 1.35
C ARG A 63 0.68 -4.40 1.22
N ARG A 64 1.04 -5.17 2.25
CA ARG A 64 2.20 -6.08 2.19
C ARG A 64 1.79 -7.37 1.49
N ASP A 65 2.43 -7.70 0.38
CA ASP A 65 2.14 -8.90 -0.42
C ASP A 65 3.36 -9.30 -1.27
N ARG A 66 3.28 -10.42 -1.99
CA ARG A 66 4.29 -10.79 -3.00
C ARG A 66 3.99 -10.11 -4.33
N CYS A 67 5.01 -9.51 -4.93
CA CYS A 67 4.91 -8.91 -6.27
C CYS A 67 4.69 -9.98 -7.35
N ALA A 68 3.66 -9.86 -8.18
CA ALA A 68 3.39 -10.78 -9.29
C ALA A 68 4.50 -10.79 -10.36
N GLY A 69 5.25 -9.69 -10.50
CA GLY A 69 6.36 -9.59 -11.45
C GLY A 69 7.64 -10.28 -10.97
N CYS A 70 8.19 -9.84 -9.83
CA CYS A 70 9.48 -10.34 -9.32
C CYS A 70 9.39 -11.34 -8.17
N ARG A 71 8.19 -11.65 -7.67
CA ARG A 71 7.87 -12.57 -6.55
C ARG A 71 8.48 -12.24 -5.18
N ARG A 72 9.16 -11.11 -5.05
CA ARG A 72 9.66 -10.59 -3.77
C ARG A 72 8.51 -9.99 -2.96
N GLU A 73 8.62 -10.07 -1.64
CA GLU A 73 7.72 -9.32 -0.76
C GLU A 73 7.92 -7.82 -0.96
N ALA A 74 6.83 -7.07 -1.07
CA ALA A 74 6.83 -5.64 -1.30
C ALA A 74 5.53 -5.01 -0.78
N PHE A 75 5.51 -3.68 -0.76
CA PHE A 75 4.25 -2.94 -0.68
C PHE A 75 3.68 -2.79 -2.08
N VAL A 76 2.53 -3.43 -2.32
CA VAL A 76 1.79 -3.40 -3.59
C VAL A 76 0.52 -2.56 -3.42
N PRO A 77 -0.09 -2.04 -4.49
CA PRO A 77 -1.38 -1.35 -4.40
C PRO A 77 -2.42 -2.16 -3.63
N GLU A 78 -3.24 -1.51 -2.78
CA GLU A 78 -4.43 -2.14 -2.19
C GLU A 78 -5.46 -2.53 -3.26
N ASP A 79 -5.58 -1.72 -4.30
CA ASP A 79 -6.48 -1.96 -5.43
C ASP A 79 -5.70 -2.28 -6.71
N GLY A 80 -6.16 -3.33 -7.41
CA GLY A 80 -5.58 -3.78 -8.67
C GLY A 80 -4.42 -4.78 -8.51
N PRO A 81 -3.61 -4.97 -9.57
CA PRO A 81 -2.63 -6.04 -9.61
C PRO A 81 -1.55 -5.89 -8.54
N PRO A 82 -1.15 -6.98 -7.86
CA PRO A 82 -0.12 -6.96 -6.82
C PRO A 82 1.28 -6.81 -7.45
N VAL A 83 1.59 -5.67 -8.04
CA VAL A 83 2.92 -5.35 -8.59
C VAL A 83 3.58 -4.23 -7.80
N CYS A 84 4.83 -4.43 -7.40
CA CYS A 84 5.61 -3.39 -6.75
C CYS A 84 5.98 -2.28 -7.74
N ASP A 85 6.31 -1.09 -7.24
CA ASP A 85 6.60 0.07 -8.09
C ASP A 85 7.76 -0.19 -9.06
N ALA A 86 8.78 -0.96 -8.66
CA ALA A 86 9.89 -1.34 -9.54
C ALA A 86 9.50 -2.29 -10.69
N CYS A 87 8.40 -3.04 -10.54
CA CYS A 87 7.88 -3.96 -11.56
C CYS A 87 6.63 -3.43 -12.25
N ARG A 88 6.13 -2.24 -11.87
CA ARG A 88 4.92 -1.67 -12.43
C ARG A 88 5.24 -1.19 -13.86
N PRO A 89 4.67 -1.83 -14.90
CA PRO A 89 4.91 -1.38 -16.25
C PRO A 89 4.17 -0.06 -16.51
N GLU A 90 4.81 0.84 -17.23
CA GLU A 90 4.20 2.08 -17.69
C GLU A 90 3.69 1.92 -19.12
N ARG A 91 2.72 2.75 -19.51
CA ARG A 91 2.23 2.80 -20.88
C ARG A 91 3.38 3.13 -21.82
N GLY A 92 3.56 2.34 -22.88
CA GLY A 92 4.66 2.50 -23.82
C GLY A 92 5.87 1.61 -23.53
N ASN A 93 5.97 1.00 -22.35
CA ASN A 93 7.01 0.02 -22.06
C ASN A 93 6.88 -1.17 -23.02
N ARG A 94 8.01 -1.77 -23.40
CA ARG A 94 8.03 -3.03 -24.14
C ARG A 94 7.81 -4.19 -23.18
N ALA A 95 7.03 -5.17 -23.61
CA ALA A 95 6.84 -6.43 -22.90
C ALA A 95 6.91 -7.59 -23.90
N THR A 96 7.05 -8.80 -23.37
CA THR A 96 7.01 -10.03 -24.17
C THR A 96 5.67 -10.69 -23.93
N ASP A 97 4.92 -10.92 -25.00
CA ASP A 97 3.72 -11.73 -24.94
C ASP A 97 4.10 -13.18 -24.61
N ARG A 98 3.46 -13.76 -23.59
CA ARG A 98 3.84 -15.08 -23.08
C ARG A 98 3.42 -16.20 -24.03
N GLU A 99 2.35 -16.01 -24.79
CA GLU A 99 1.76 -17.06 -25.62
C GLU A 99 2.48 -17.17 -26.98
N THR A 100 2.84 -16.03 -27.55
CA THR A 100 3.44 -15.91 -28.88
C THR A 100 4.95 -15.67 -28.84
N GLY A 101 5.46 -15.06 -27.76
CA GLY A 101 6.85 -14.59 -27.67
C GLY A 101 7.09 -13.22 -28.31
N ASP A 102 6.05 -12.58 -28.87
CA ASP A 102 6.19 -11.32 -29.58
C ASP A 102 6.52 -10.15 -28.64
N THR A 103 7.21 -9.14 -29.19
CA THR A 103 7.38 -7.88 -28.48
C THR A 103 6.13 -7.04 -28.63
N VAL A 104 5.44 -6.80 -27.52
CA VAL A 104 4.25 -5.96 -27.44
C VAL A 104 4.55 -4.67 -26.68
N VAL A 105 3.65 -3.69 -26.82
CA VAL A 105 3.71 -2.43 -26.08
C VAL A 105 2.63 -2.43 -25.01
N VAL A 106 3.02 -2.08 -23.79
CA VAL A 106 2.09 -1.97 -22.67
C VAL A 106 1.10 -0.83 -22.93
N GLY A 107 -0.18 -1.18 -23.03
CA GLY A 107 -1.28 -0.21 -23.09
C GLY A 107 -1.76 0.21 -21.71
N ARG A 108 -2.18 -0.78 -20.91
CA ARG A 108 -2.71 -0.61 -19.56
C ARG A 108 -2.42 -1.86 -18.73
N LEU A 109 -2.16 -1.67 -17.43
CA LEU A 109 -2.14 -2.74 -16.46
C LEU A 109 -3.55 -2.96 -15.88
N THR A 110 -4.04 -4.19 -15.92
CA THR A 110 -5.35 -4.61 -15.40
C THR A 110 -5.20 -5.82 -14.48
N ASP A 111 -6.21 -6.03 -13.64
CA ASP A 111 -6.38 -7.20 -12.76
C ASP A 111 -7.04 -8.39 -13.47
N GLU A 112 -7.58 -8.19 -14.66
CA GLU A 112 -8.07 -9.28 -15.49
C GLU A 112 -6.95 -10.01 -16.19
N THR A 113 -7.16 -11.31 -16.36
CA THR A 113 -6.25 -12.16 -17.11
C THR A 113 -6.38 -11.90 -18.61
N ALA A 114 -5.32 -12.20 -19.36
CA ALA A 114 -5.34 -12.07 -20.82
C ALA A 114 -6.47 -12.89 -21.46
N ALA A 115 -6.81 -14.05 -20.89
CA ALA A 115 -7.90 -14.90 -21.38
C ALA A 115 -9.29 -14.27 -21.22
N GLU A 116 -9.47 -13.39 -20.23
CA GLU A 116 -10.74 -12.71 -19.96
C GLU A 116 -10.92 -11.44 -20.80
N ARG A 117 -9.85 -10.98 -21.46
CA ARG A 117 -9.83 -9.68 -22.15
C ARG A 117 -9.66 -9.83 -23.65
N ALA A 118 -10.74 -9.56 -24.39
CA ALA A 118 -10.68 -9.30 -25.81
C ALA A 118 -10.05 -7.92 -26.05
N VAL A 119 -8.93 -7.88 -26.77
CA VAL A 119 -8.32 -6.63 -27.25
C VAL A 119 -8.94 -6.32 -28.63
N PRO A 120 -9.70 -5.22 -28.78
CA PRO A 120 -10.25 -4.81 -30.08
C PRO A 120 -9.18 -4.30 -31.06
#